data_AF-A0A0Q7B185-F1
#
_entry.id   AF-A0A0Q7B185-F1
#
_cell.length_a   1.000
_cell.length_b   1.000
_cell.length_c   1.000
_cell.angle_alpha   90.00
_cell.angle_beta   90.00
_cell.angle_gamma   90.00
#
_symmetry.space_group_name_H-M   'P 1'
#
loop_
_entity.id
_entity.type
_entity.pdbx_description
1 polymer ?
#
loop_
_entity_poly.entity_id
_entity_poly.type
_entity_poly.pdbx_seq_one_letter_code
_entity_poly.pdbx_strand_id
1 'polypeptide(L)'
;MCCLPSVQGVPRRASVLTLAILAVGVVLNYLAPAKVFIWLTAVAATGNMTTWIILLAAQLKFRRTLSVSEVKSHTFKMPWWPLSNYVTIAFMFFVLAIMSYVEDTRFGVIAGALWLLYLADVYWTIYRKRIGGNADGLKPSPALPIASTMNPQTASISVLTDLATKVLCWPAASFKEK
;
A
#
# COMPACT_ATOMS: atom_id res chain seq x y z
N MET A 1 19.55 5.82 15.23
CA MET A 1 18.39 6.58 15.76
C MET A 1 17.16 5.67 15.74
N CYS A 2 17.08 4.77 16.72
CA CYS A 2 15.95 3.88 16.91
C CYS A 2 14.87 4.64 17.68
N CYS A 3 13.67 4.77 17.10
CA CYS A 3 12.48 5.04 17.92
C CYS A 3 12.03 3.70 18.51
N LEU A 4 12.19 3.54 19.82
CA LEU A 4 11.54 2.46 20.56
C LEU A 4 10.01 2.64 20.50
N PRO A 5 9.26 1.54 20.50
CA PRO A 5 7.80 1.56 20.48
C PRO A 5 7.27 2.26 21.73
N SER A 6 6.47 3.31 21.53
CA SER A 6 5.71 3.95 22.61
C SER A 6 4.72 2.96 23.21
N VAL A 7 4.54 3.04 24.53
CA VAL A 7 3.72 2.13 25.35
C VAL A 7 2.24 2.01 24.97
N GLN A 8 1.75 2.87 24.06
CA GLN A 8 0.40 2.82 23.49
C GLN A 8 0.36 2.27 22.05
N GLY A 9 1.48 1.77 21.50
CA GLY A 9 1.55 1.21 20.13
C GLY A 9 1.34 2.21 18.99
N VAL A 10 0.83 3.42 19.28
CA VAL A 10 0.57 4.47 18.30
C VAL A 10 1.86 5.26 18.03
N PRO A 11 2.34 5.33 16.77
CA PRO A 11 3.56 6.04 16.40
C PRO A 11 3.36 7.56 16.46
N ARG A 12 3.35 8.12 17.68
CA ARG A 12 3.03 9.53 17.96
C ARG A 12 3.87 10.51 17.13
N ARG A 13 5.17 10.23 16.98
CA ARG A 13 6.08 11.09 16.18
C ARG A 13 5.70 11.10 14.70
N ALA A 14 5.31 9.95 14.13
CA ALA A 14 4.87 9.88 12.74
C ALA A 14 3.53 10.60 12.55
N SER A 15 2.57 10.38 13.45
CA SER A 15 1.26 11.03 13.37
C SER A 15 1.34 12.55 13.51
N VAL A 16 2.14 13.07 14.46
CA VAL A 16 2.34 14.52 14.63
C VAL A 16 3.00 15.12 13.39
N LEU A 17 3.97 14.42 12.79
CA LEU A 17 4.60 14.87 11.55
C LEU A 17 3.60 14.94 10.40
N THR A 18 2.77 13.91 10.21
CA THR A 18 1.72 13.92 9.18
C THR A 18 0.72 15.07 9.42
N LEU A 19 0.28 15.28 10.65
CA LEU A 19 -0.60 16.40 11.00
C LEU A 19 0.04 17.76 10.71
N ALA A 20 1.33 17.93 11.03
CA ALA A 20 2.05 19.15 10.74
C ALA A 20 2.13 19.43 9.23
N ILE A 21 2.44 18.42 8.43
CA ILE A 21 2.49 18.53 6.95
C ILE A 21 1.11 18.87 6.39
N LEU A 22 0.05 18.23 6.88
CA LEU A 22 -1.33 18.53 6.48
C LEU A 22 -1.72 19.96 6.83
N ALA A 23 -1.36 20.44 8.02
CA ALA A 23 -1.63 21.82 8.43
C ALA A 23 -0.94 22.84 7.52
N VAL A 24 0.32 22.58 7.12
CA VAL A 24 1.03 23.40 6.13
C VAL A 24 0.29 23.40 4.78
N GLY A 25 -0.20 22.23 4.33
CA GLY A 25 -0.99 22.11 3.11
C GLY A 25 -2.27 22.95 3.16
N VAL A 26 -2.96 22.97 4.30
CA VAL A 26 -4.17 23.79 4.52
C VAL A 26 -3.84 25.28 4.47
N VAL A 27 -2.79 25.73 5.16
CA VAL A 27 -2.36 27.15 5.12
C VAL A 27 -2.00 27.57 3.69
N LEU A 28 -1.29 26.72 2.95
CA LEU A 28 -0.93 27.00 1.57
C LEU A 28 -2.18 27.04 0.65
N ASN A 29 -3.20 26.24 0.94
CA ASN A 29 -4.47 26.27 0.22
C ASN A 29 -5.23 27.58 0.42
N TYR A 30 -5.17 28.20 1.59
CA TYR A 30 -5.77 29.52 1.82
C TYR A 30 -5.10 30.65 1.03
N LEU A 31 -3.79 30.55 0.74
CA LEU A 31 -3.04 31.58 0.02
C LEU A 31 -3.30 31.57 -1.50
N ALA A 32 -3.49 30.39 -2.10
CA ALA A 32 -3.72 30.24 -3.54
C ALA A 32 -4.62 29.03 -3.85
N PRO A 33 -5.94 29.12 -3.57
CA PRO A 33 -6.83 27.97 -3.56
C PRO A 33 -6.96 27.29 -4.93
N ALA A 34 -6.99 28.07 -6.01
CA ALA A 34 -7.20 27.55 -7.36
C ALA A 34 -6.03 26.67 -7.86
N LYS A 35 -4.78 27.05 -7.60
CA LYS A 35 -3.62 26.32 -8.15
C LYS A 35 -3.13 25.19 -7.23
N VAL A 36 -3.08 25.43 -5.93
CA VAL A 36 -2.52 24.47 -4.95
C VAL A 36 -3.36 23.20 -4.89
N PHE A 37 -4.69 23.33 -4.88
CA PHE A 37 -5.59 22.18 -4.84
C PHE A 37 -5.43 21.28 -6.07
N ILE A 38 -5.39 21.87 -7.27
CA ILE A 38 -5.22 21.16 -8.53
C ILE A 38 -3.89 20.40 -8.53
N TRP A 39 -2.80 21.05 -8.13
CA TRP A 39 -1.48 20.43 -8.13
C TRP A 39 -1.37 19.31 -7.10
N LEU A 40 -1.90 19.53 -5.89
CA LEU A 40 -1.87 18.56 -4.81
C LEU A 40 -2.69 17.31 -5.15
N THR A 41 -3.89 17.48 -5.69
CA THR A 41 -4.74 16.35 -6.12
C THR A 41 -4.15 15.61 -7.32
N ALA A 42 -3.56 16.32 -8.29
CA ALA A 42 -2.87 15.69 -9.41
C ALA A 42 -1.68 14.83 -8.94
N VAL A 43 -0.81 15.37 -8.09
CA VAL A 43 0.35 14.63 -7.53
C VAL A 43 -0.12 13.43 -6.70
N ALA A 44 -1.15 13.60 -5.87
CA ALA A 44 -1.72 12.50 -5.07
C ALA A 44 -2.29 11.39 -5.95
N ALA A 45 -3.01 11.73 -7.03
CA ALA A 45 -3.54 10.76 -7.97
C ALA A 45 -2.41 9.98 -8.67
N THR A 46 -1.37 10.67 -9.15
CA THR A 46 -0.20 10.02 -9.79
C THR A 46 0.56 9.11 -8.81
N GLY A 47 0.73 9.53 -7.55
CA GLY A 47 1.34 8.72 -6.50
C GLY A 47 0.53 7.47 -6.14
N ASN A 48 -0.80 7.60 -6.10
CA ASN A 48 -1.69 6.48 -5.92
C ASN A 48 -1.53 5.46 -7.08
N MET A 49 -1.59 5.91 -8.34
CA MET A 49 -1.40 5.04 -9.51
C MET A 49 -0.07 4.27 -9.45
N THR A 50 1.01 4.95 -9.07
CA THR A 50 2.32 4.34 -8.87
C THR A 50 2.29 3.23 -7.81
N THR A 51 1.59 3.46 -6.70
CA THR A 51 1.41 2.47 -5.62
C THR A 51 0.67 1.23 -6.13
N TRP A 52 -0.38 1.39 -6.92
CA TRP A 52 -1.12 0.27 -7.53
C TRP A 52 -0.25 -0.54 -8.49
N ILE A 53 0.56 0.12 -9.31
CA ILE A 53 1.51 -0.57 -10.22
C ILE A 53 2.49 -1.44 -9.41
N ILE A 54 3.08 -0.89 -8.35
CA ILE A 54 4.01 -1.63 -7.47
C ILE A 54 3.29 -2.77 -6.77
N LEU A 55 2.06 -2.56 -6.29
CA LEU A 55 1.25 -3.58 -5.62
C LEU A 55 0.94 -4.76 -6.56
N LEU A 56 0.52 -4.49 -7.79
CA LEU A 56 0.25 -5.51 -8.81
C LEU A 56 1.52 -6.26 -9.21
N ALA A 57 2.65 -5.56 -9.32
CA ALA A 57 3.95 -6.18 -9.59
C ALA A 57 4.39 -7.09 -8.44
N ALA A 58 4.21 -6.65 -7.19
CA ALA A 58 4.50 -7.45 -6.00
C ALA A 58 3.60 -8.71 -5.95
N GLN A 59 2.32 -8.57 -6.27
CA GLN A 59 1.38 -9.70 -6.32
C GLN A 59 1.76 -10.71 -7.41
N LEU A 60 2.19 -10.25 -8.59
CA LEU A 60 2.66 -11.11 -9.67
C LEU A 60 3.96 -11.84 -9.28
N LYS A 61 4.88 -11.14 -8.61
CA LYS A 61 6.14 -11.72 -8.13
C LYS A 61 5.93 -12.74 -7.02
N PHE A 62 5.08 -12.42 -6.04
CA PHE A 62 4.73 -13.33 -4.94
C PHE A 62 4.24 -14.68 -5.46
N ARG A 63 3.36 -14.66 -6.48
CA ARG A 63 2.87 -15.88 -7.11
C ARG A 63 3.91 -16.63 -7.95
N ARG A 64 4.94 -15.94 -8.47
CA ARG A 64 6.08 -16.59 -9.14
C ARG A 64 7.07 -17.21 -8.15
N THR A 65 7.12 -16.73 -6.91
CA THR A 65 8.02 -17.24 -5.86
C THR A 65 7.40 -18.39 -5.06
N LEU A 66 6.08 -18.59 -5.15
CA LEU A 66 5.38 -19.70 -4.52
C LEU A 66 5.69 -21.04 -5.20
N SER A 67 6.06 -22.04 -4.39
CA SER A 67 6.31 -23.42 -4.82
C SER A 67 5.00 -24.12 -5.23
N VAL A 68 5.06 -25.09 -6.16
CA VAL A 68 3.90 -25.84 -6.67
C VAL A 68 3.10 -26.54 -5.54
N SER A 69 3.77 -26.86 -4.43
CA SER A 69 3.17 -27.42 -3.20
C SER A 69 2.35 -26.41 -2.39
N GLU A 70 2.78 -25.14 -2.29
CA GLU A 70 2.06 -24.07 -1.57
C GLU A 70 0.94 -23.42 -2.39
N VAL A 71 1.04 -23.46 -3.72
CA VAL A 71 -0.05 -23.04 -4.60
C VAL A 71 -1.25 -24.00 -4.48
N LYS A 72 -1.01 -25.27 -4.14
CA LYS A 72 -2.06 -26.29 -3.93
C LYS A 72 -2.85 -26.10 -2.64
N SER A 73 -2.28 -25.45 -1.62
CA SER A 73 -2.96 -25.18 -0.34
C SER A 73 -3.80 -23.89 -0.36
N HIS A 74 -3.68 -23.05 -1.38
CA HIS A 74 -4.49 -21.84 -1.49
C HIS A 74 -5.91 -22.16 -1.99
N THR A 75 -6.86 -22.11 -1.06
CA THR A 75 -8.30 -22.37 -1.27
C THR A 75 -8.97 -21.44 -2.29
N PHE A 76 -8.39 -20.26 -2.56
CA PHE A 76 -8.99 -19.26 -3.44
C PHE A 76 -8.29 -19.17 -4.81
N LYS A 77 -8.81 -19.91 -5.78
CA LYS A 77 -8.37 -19.85 -7.19
C LYS A 77 -9.17 -18.74 -7.89
N MET A 78 -8.49 -17.65 -8.27
CA MET A 78 -9.11 -16.61 -9.09
C MET A 78 -9.40 -17.17 -10.49
N PRO A 79 -10.66 -17.16 -10.96
CA PRO A 79 -10.93 -17.38 -12.37
C PRO A 79 -10.29 -16.19 -13.12
N TRP A 80 -9.59 -16.40 -14.24
CA TRP A 80 -8.86 -15.38 -15.04
C TRP A 80 -7.40 -15.11 -14.67
N TRP A 81 -6.77 -16.00 -13.89
CA TRP A 81 -5.35 -15.93 -13.61
C TRP A 81 -4.50 -16.27 -14.86
N PRO A 82 -3.46 -15.52 -15.29
CA PRO A 82 -2.87 -14.23 -14.84
C PRO A 82 -3.23 -13.01 -15.73
N LEU A 83 -4.18 -13.15 -16.65
CA LEU A 83 -4.50 -12.12 -17.66
C LEU A 83 -4.95 -10.80 -17.03
N SER A 84 -5.75 -10.88 -15.96
CA SER A 84 -6.31 -9.70 -15.27
C SER A 84 -5.20 -8.74 -14.78
N ASN A 85 -4.13 -9.25 -14.18
CA ASN A 85 -3.05 -8.38 -13.66
C ASN A 85 -2.32 -7.62 -14.78
N TYR A 86 -2.06 -8.27 -15.92
CA TYR A 86 -1.43 -7.59 -17.06
C TYR A 86 -2.35 -6.55 -17.68
N VAL A 87 -3.65 -6.85 -17.80
CA VAL A 87 -4.65 -5.89 -18.29
C VAL A 87 -4.74 -4.68 -17.36
N THR A 88 -4.76 -4.88 -16.04
CA THR A 88 -4.79 -3.77 -15.09
C THR A 88 -3.54 -2.91 -15.18
N ILE A 89 -2.35 -3.51 -15.28
CA ILE A 89 -1.09 -2.75 -15.46
C ILE A 89 -1.15 -1.92 -16.74
N ALA A 90 -1.55 -2.52 -17.87
CA ALA A 90 -1.70 -1.81 -19.14
C ALA A 90 -2.70 -0.65 -19.03
N PHE A 91 -3.83 -0.87 -18.38
CA PHE A 91 -4.85 0.16 -18.13
C PHE A 91 -4.33 1.29 -17.24
N MET A 92 -3.53 1.01 -16.20
CA MET A 92 -2.92 2.04 -15.35
C MET A 92 -1.98 2.94 -16.16
N PHE A 93 -1.15 2.38 -17.04
CA PHE A 93 -0.29 3.17 -17.93
C PHE A 93 -1.08 3.97 -18.95
N PHE A 94 -2.17 3.42 -19.48
CA PHE A 94 -3.07 4.14 -20.38
C PHE A 94 -3.69 5.38 -19.72
N VAL A 95 -4.15 5.26 -18.47
CA VAL A 95 -4.68 6.41 -17.72
C VAL A 95 -3.60 7.47 -17.49
N LEU A 96 -2.37 7.08 -17.13
CA LEU A 96 -1.25 8.01 -16.98
C LEU A 96 -0.92 8.74 -18.29
N ALA A 97 -0.99 8.04 -19.43
CA ALA A 97 -0.80 8.65 -20.74
C ALA A 97 -1.86 9.71 -21.02
N ILE A 98 -3.14 9.43 -20.76
CA ILE A 98 -4.22 10.43 -20.91
C ILE A 98 -3.99 11.65 -20.01
N MET A 99 -3.62 11.44 -18.74
CA MET A 99 -3.35 12.53 -17.80
C MET A 99 -2.15 13.40 -18.23
N SER A 100 -1.26 12.89 -19.08
CA SER A 100 -0.13 13.66 -19.60
C SER A 100 -0.52 14.68 -20.68
N TYR A 101 -1.71 14.55 -21.28
CA TYR A 101 -2.20 15.51 -22.28
C TYR A 101 -2.89 16.72 -21.65
N VAL A 102 -3.41 16.61 -20.43
CA VAL A 102 -4.12 17.70 -19.74
C VAL A 102 -3.12 18.59 -19.00
N GLU A 103 -3.07 19.88 -19.35
CA GLU A 103 -2.05 20.83 -18.86
C GLU A 103 -2.01 20.94 -17.33
N ASP A 104 -3.17 20.91 -16.68
CA ASP A 104 -3.29 21.00 -15.22
C ASP A 104 -2.75 19.76 -14.48
N THR A 105 -2.84 18.57 -15.11
CA THR A 105 -2.38 17.31 -14.50
C THR A 105 -0.96 16.91 -14.93
N ARG A 106 -0.40 17.57 -15.95
CA ARG A 106 0.98 17.35 -16.42
C ARG A 106 2.00 17.51 -15.31
N PHE A 107 1.83 18.51 -14.45
CA PHE A 107 2.71 18.71 -13.31
C PHE A 107 2.72 17.48 -12.38
N GLY A 108 1.56 16.88 -12.12
CA GLY A 108 1.43 15.65 -11.35
C GLY A 108 2.15 14.46 -11.99
N VAL A 109 2.02 14.30 -13.31
CA VAL A 109 2.70 13.22 -14.06
C VAL A 109 4.21 13.38 -14.04
N ILE A 110 4.73 14.59 -14.25
CA ILE A 110 6.18 14.87 -14.19
C ILE A 110 6.72 14.61 -12.79
N ALA A 111 6.05 15.10 -11.75
CA ALA A 111 6.43 14.85 -10.36
C ALA A 111 6.42 13.35 -10.03
N GLY A 112 5.42 12.61 -10.51
CA GLY A 112 5.34 11.16 -10.35
C GLY A 112 6.45 10.40 -11.09
N ALA A 113 6.82 10.83 -12.30
CA ALA A 113 7.94 10.26 -13.05
C ALA A 113 9.28 10.49 -12.33
N LEU A 114 9.52 11.70 -11.84
CA LEU A 114 10.70 12.02 -11.02
C LEU A 114 10.74 11.18 -9.74
N TRP A 115 9.60 10.99 -9.09
CA TRP A 115 9.47 10.15 -7.90
C TRP A 115 9.77 8.67 -8.20
N LEU A 116 9.29 8.14 -9.33
CA LEU A 116 9.60 6.78 -9.78
C LEU A 116 11.09 6.58 -10.04
N LEU A 117 11.74 7.56 -10.68
CA LEU A 117 13.19 7.54 -10.90
C LEU A 117 13.94 7.55 -9.56
N TYR A 118 13.54 8.42 -8.63
CA TYR A 118 14.11 8.44 -7.28
C TYR A 118 13.97 7.10 -6.55
N LEU A 119 12.80 6.46 -6.62
CA LEU A 119 12.60 5.13 -6.04
C LEU A 119 13.47 4.06 -6.72
N ALA A 120 13.64 4.13 -8.04
CA ALA A 120 14.50 3.21 -8.78
C ALA A 120 15.98 3.39 -8.38
N ASP A 121 16.45 4.62 -8.20
CA ASP A 121 17.81 4.93 -7.75
C ASP A 121 18.06 4.45 -6.32
N VAL A 122 17.12 4.71 -5.40
CA VAL A 122 17.18 4.23 -4.02
C VAL A 122 17.18 2.70 -3.97
N TYR A 123 16.31 2.06 -4.76
CA TYR A 123 16.27 0.61 -4.88
C TYR A 123 17.61 0.07 -5.41
N TRP A 124 18.16 0.66 -6.47
CA TRP A 124 19.42 0.20 -7.04
C TRP A 124 20.60 0.33 -6.07
N THR A 125 20.69 1.47 -5.37
CA THR A 125 21.80 1.77 -4.46
C THR A 125 21.75 0.98 -3.16
N ILE A 126 20.57 0.80 -2.56
CA ILE A 126 20.40 0.10 -1.28
C ILE A 126 20.23 -1.41 -1.48
N TYR A 127 19.44 -1.81 -2.47
CA TYR A 127 19.01 -3.21 -2.60
C TYR A 127 20.09 -4.10 -3.25
N ARG A 128 20.91 -3.58 -4.18
CA ARG A 128 22.12 -4.31 -4.65
C ARG A 128 23.09 -4.61 -3.51
N LYS A 129 23.21 -3.70 -2.53
CA LYS A 129 24.13 -3.87 -1.40
C LYS A 129 23.60 -4.87 -0.36
N ARG A 130 22.27 -4.96 -0.15
CA ARG A 130 21.70 -5.82 0.90
C ARG A 130 21.49 -7.27 0.49
N ILE A 131 21.13 -7.57 -0.76
CA ILE A 131 20.86 -8.96 -1.16
C ILE A 131 22.13 -9.81 -1.27
N GLY A 132 23.28 -9.22 -1.59
CA GLY A 132 24.57 -9.93 -1.61
C GLY A 132 25.13 -10.27 -0.22
N GLY A 133 24.62 -9.67 0.87
CA GLY A 133 25.19 -9.81 2.22
C GLY A 133 24.26 -10.36 3.31
N ASN A 134 22.96 -10.55 3.02
CA ASN A 134 21.97 -10.93 4.05
C ASN A 134 21.10 -12.13 3.67
N ALA A 135 21.45 -12.86 2.60
CA ALA A 135 20.74 -14.08 2.20
C ALA A 135 20.91 -15.22 3.22
N ASP A 136 21.98 -15.18 4.03
CA ASP A 136 22.33 -16.24 4.98
C ASP A 136 21.53 -16.20 6.29
N GLY A 137 20.76 -15.13 6.52
CA GLY A 137 20.00 -14.90 7.76
C GLY A 137 18.49 -15.15 7.69
N LEU A 138 17.92 -15.36 6.51
CA LEU A 138 16.50 -15.69 6.36
C LEU A 138 16.28 -17.19 6.60
N LYS A 139 16.25 -17.60 7.87
CA LYS A 139 15.57 -18.85 8.21
C LYS A 139 14.09 -18.66 7.91
N PRO A 140 13.46 -19.54 7.11
CA PRO A 140 12.01 -19.57 6.98
C PRO A 140 11.44 -19.63 8.40
N SER A 141 10.64 -18.64 8.77
CA SER A 141 9.90 -18.72 10.03
C SER A 141 9.08 -20.01 9.94
N PRO A 142 9.15 -20.92 10.93
CA PRO A 142 8.33 -22.11 10.94
C PRO A 142 6.88 -21.67 10.75
N ALA A 143 6.21 -22.30 9.79
CA ALA A 143 4.86 -21.97 9.38
C ALA A 143 3.98 -21.85 10.64
N LEU A 144 3.43 -20.66 10.87
CA LEU A 144 2.53 -20.44 11.99
C LEU A 144 1.33 -21.40 11.84
N PRO A 145 0.93 -22.13 12.90
CA PRO A 145 -0.14 -23.13 12.86
C PRO A 145 -1.55 -22.58 12.53
N ILE A 146 -1.69 -21.25 12.35
CA ILE A 146 -2.94 -20.60 11.92
C ILE A 146 -3.45 -21.05 10.54
N ALA A 147 -2.58 -21.57 9.67
CA ALA A 147 -3.03 -22.09 8.37
C ALA A 147 -3.90 -23.36 8.49
N SER A 148 -3.79 -24.11 9.60
CA SER A 148 -4.59 -25.33 9.82
C SER A 148 -5.91 -25.11 10.58
N THR A 149 -6.13 -23.93 11.18
CA THR A 149 -7.35 -23.67 11.97
C THR A 149 -8.43 -22.90 11.21
N MET A 150 -8.16 -22.41 10.00
CA MET A 150 -9.18 -21.80 9.15
C MET A 150 -9.94 -22.88 8.39
N ASN A 151 -11.02 -23.38 9.01
CA ASN A 151 -12.05 -24.17 8.35
C ASN A 151 -12.85 -23.28 7.37
N PRO A 152 -12.78 -23.50 6.05
CA PRO A 152 -13.40 -22.64 5.04
C PRO A 152 -14.94 -22.68 5.02
N GLN A 153 -15.58 -23.61 5.73
CA GLN A 153 -17.04 -23.77 5.73
C GLN A 153 -17.78 -23.00 6.85
N THR A 154 -17.07 -22.37 7.80
CA THR A 154 -17.69 -21.68 8.96
C THR A 154 -17.77 -20.14 8.85
N ALA A 155 -17.26 -19.57 7.76
CA ALA A 155 -16.94 -18.14 7.68
C ALA A 155 -17.93 -17.24 6.90
N SER A 156 -19.13 -17.71 6.55
CA SER A 156 -19.95 -17.01 5.54
C SER A 156 -21.09 -16.12 6.07
N ILE A 157 -21.58 -16.27 7.30
CA ILE A 157 -22.71 -15.42 7.78
C ILE A 157 -22.55 -14.94 9.23
N SER A 158 -22.23 -15.83 10.19
CA SER A 158 -22.15 -15.47 11.62
C SER A 158 -20.97 -14.56 11.97
N VAL A 159 -19.83 -14.74 11.30
CA VAL A 159 -18.62 -13.92 11.54
C VAL A 159 -18.79 -12.52 10.95
N LEU A 160 -19.47 -12.39 9.81
CA LEU A 160 -19.76 -11.09 9.19
C LEU A 160 -20.78 -10.30 9.99
N THR A 161 -21.80 -10.95 10.54
CA THR A 161 -22.73 -10.28 11.45
C THR A 161 -22.04 -9.92 12.77
N ASP A 162 -21.24 -10.79 13.38
CA ASP A 162 -20.54 -10.48 14.64
C ASP A 162 -19.47 -9.37 14.49
N LEU A 163 -18.75 -9.32 13.35
CA LEU A 163 -17.84 -8.21 13.02
C LEU A 163 -18.59 -6.92 12.71
N ALA A 164 -19.66 -6.99 11.92
CA ALA A 164 -20.48 -5.81 11.64
C ALA A 164 -21.09 -5.25 12.92
N THR A 165 -21.61 -6.11 13.81
CA THR A 165 -22.13 -5.69 15.12
C THR A 165 -21.04 -5.17 16.03
N LYS A 166 -19.83 -5.74 16.07
CA LYS A 166 -18.71 -5.21 16.88
C LYS A 166 -18.12 -3.90 16.34
N VAL A 167 -18.16 -3.67 15.03
CA VAL A 167 -17.72 -2.43 14.38
C VAL A 167 -18.79 -1.33 14.50
N LEU A 168 -20.07 -1.67 14.29
CA LEU A 168 -21.20 -0.73 14.46
C LEU A 168 -21.48 -0.40 15.93
N CYS A 169 -21.38 -1.39 16.82
CA CYS A 169 -21.47 -1.20 18.27
C CYS A 169 -20.10 -0.91 18.91
N TRP A 170 -19.06 -0.57 18.14
CA TRP A 170 -17.79 -0.08 18.70
C TRP A 170 -18.10 1.23 19.46
N PRO A 171 -18.24 1.21 20.79
CA PRO A 171 -18.68 2.38 21.50
C PRO A 171 -17.51 3.34 21.53
N ALA A 172 -17.79 4.62 21.31
CA ALA A 172 -16.87 5.75 21.49
C ALA A 172 -16.26 5.87 22.92
N ALA A 173 -16.39 4.85 23.77
CA ALA A 173 -15.90 4.77 25.14
C ALA A 173 -14.44 4.25 25.26
N SER A 174 -13.83 3.70 24.20
CA SER A 174 -12.44 3.21 24.26
C SER A 174 -11.36 4.33 24.31
N PHE A 175 -11.74 5.61 24.29
CA PHE A 175 -10.80 6.73 24.30
C PHE A 175 -10.58 7.38 25.68
N LYS A 176 -11.23 6.91 26.76
CA LYS A 176 -11.17 7.56 28.08
C LYS A 176 -10.49 6.79 29.22
N GLU A 177 -9.72 5.75 28.94
CA GLU A 177 -8.81 5.20 29.94
C GLU A 177 -7.49 4.72 29.30
N LYS A 178 -6.38 5.31 29.77
CA LYS A 178 -4.95 5.04 29.51
C LYS A 178 -4.22 5.97 28.52
#